data_AF-A0A974SQC2-F1
#
_entry.id   AF-A0A974SQC2-F1
#
_cell.length_a   1.000
_cell.length_b   1.000
_cell.length_c   1.000
_cell.angle_alpha   90.00
_cell.angle_beta   90.00
_cell.angle_gamma   90.00
#
_symmetry.space_group_name_H-M   'P 1'
#
loop_
_entity.id
_entity.type
_entity.pdbx_description
1 polymer ?
#
loop_
_entity_poly.entity_id
_entity_poly.type
_entity_poly.pdbx_seq_one_letter_code
_entity_poly.pdbx_strand_id
1 'polypeptide(L)'
;MTAQTGTRRGLAAGSSLFLAAFMLTLALAACRPAADVVHGNGKRIEAKWEARQLLIVGDDRTGIARIFHTRAAPSLIGELRAPGRKAVRDIRIDEARGRIWVLGEAAVYLHDARSWTLIRSIPAPVAAVERLELDGAGAPQLLAEDGSVVARINPAAGFGVERLRLAGG
;
A
#
# COMPACT_ATOMS: atom_id res chain seq x y z
N MET A 1 8.28 85.74 3.56
CA MET A 1 7.86 86.20 2.21
C MET A 1 9.01 85.98 1.25
N THR A 2 8.74 85.30 0.12
CA THR A 2 9.47 85.23 -1.18
C THR A 2 10.96 84.84 -1.16
N ALA A 3 11.35 83.62 -1.54
CA ALA A 3 11.48 83.02 -2.90
C ALA A 3 12.99 82.98 -3.29
N GLN A 4 13.63 81.81 -3.21
CA GLN A 4 13.94 80.88 -4.31
C GLN A 4 15.00 81.40 -5.32
N THR A 5 16.23 80.88 -5.21
CA THR A 5 17.16 80.74 -6.35
C THR A 5 17.86 79.38 -6.22
N GLY A 6 17.47 78.45 -7.09
CA GLY A 6 18.10 77.14 -7.19
C GLY A 6 19.39 77.19 -8.00
N THR A 7 20.29 76.24 -7.75
CA THR A 7 20.99 75.44 -8.75
C THR A 7 21.76 74.35 -7.98
N ARG A 8 21.28 73.10 -7.97
CA ARG A 8 22.09 71.96 -7.54
C ARG A 8 22.19 70.97 -8.70
N ARG A 9 23.45 70.65 -9.01
CA ARG A 9 23.89 69.58 -9.90
C ARG A 9 23.30 68.24 -9.43
N GLY A 10 22.76 67.47 -10.37
CA GLY A 10 22.43 66.06 -10.16
C GLY A 10 23.05 65.23 -11.27
N LEU A 11 24.12 64.50 -10.94
CA LEU A 11 24.50 63.30 -11.68
C LEU A 11 23.33 62.31 -11.58
N ALA A 12 22.67 62.03 -12.69
CA ALA A 12 21.86 60.82 -12.85
C ALA A 12 22.82 59.74 -13.39
N ALA A 13 23.11 58.69 -12.62
CA ALA A 13 22.26 57.51 -12.47
C ALA A 13 22.04 56.83 -13.82
N GLY A 14 22.38 55.57 -14.03
CA GLY A 14 22.69 54.50 -13.12
C GLY A 14 22.51 53.23 -13.96
N SER A 15 23.55 52.42 -14.02
CA SER A 15 23.57 51.16 -14.75
C SER A 15 22.58 50.18 -14.10
N SER A 16 21.38 50.04 -14.66
CA SER A 16 20.31 49.20 -14.12
C SER A 16 19.77 48.20 -15.15
N LEU A 17 20.66 47.42 -15.78
CA LEU A 17 20.25 46.37 -16.74
C LEU A 17 20.90 44.99 -16.54
N PHE A 18 21.47 44.71 -15.36
CA PHE A 18 22.15 43.42 -15.11
C PHE A 18 21.68 42.65 -13.87
N LEU A 19 20.47 42.91 -13.35
CA LEU A 19 19.98 42.21 -12.16
C LEU A 19 18.61 41.52 -12.29
N ALA A 20 18.02 41.46 -13.50
CA ALA A 20 16.73 40.80 -13.71
C ALA A 20 16.83 39.37 -14.27
N ALA A 21 17.99 38.94 -14.77
CA ALA A 21 18.14 37.64 -15.44
C ALA A 21 18.51 36.48 -14.49
N PHE A 22 19.05 36.75 -13.29
CA PHE A 22 19.57 35.70 -12.40
C PHE A 22 18.54 35.15 -11.41
N MET A 23 17.41 35.84 -11.19
CA MET A 23 16.35 35.36 -10.29
C MET A 23 15.33 34.44 -10.99
N LEU A 24 15.32 34.36 -12.32
CA LEU A 24 14.35 33.53 -13.05
C LEU A 24 14.79 32.07 -13.19
N THR A 25 16.07 31.74 -13.04
CA THR A 25 16.58 30.36 -13.12
C THR A 25 16.41 29.57 -11.81
N LEU A 26 16.26 30.24 -10.67
CA LEU A 26 16.02 29.58 -9.37
C LEU A 26 14.56 29.21 -9.13
N ALA A 27 13.60 29.90 -9.77
CA ALA A 27 12.17 29.61 -9.62
C ALA A 27 11.72 28.34 -10.38
N LEU A 28 12.44 27.94 -11.42
CA LEU A 28 12.11 26.78 -12.27
C LEU A 28 12.63 25.43 -11.73
N ALA A 29 13.46 25.43 -10.67
CA ALA A 29 13.91 24.20 -10.02
C ALA A 29 12.90 23.62 -9.01
N ALA A 30 11.90 24.39 -8.58
CA ALA A 30 10.87 23.95 -7.64
C ALA A 30 9.68 23.22 -8.31
N CYS A 31 9.62 23.26 -9.65
CA CYS A 31 8.65 22.52 -10.46
C CYS A 31 9.38 21.54 -11.38
N ARG A 32 10.26 20.71 -10.82
CA ARG A 32 10.52 19.44 -11.48
C ARG A 32 9.25 18.59 -11.25
N PRO A 33 8.52 18.17 -12.30
CA PRO A 33 7.63 17.02 -12.13
C PRO A 33 8.51 15.90 -11.56
N ALA A 34 7.98 15.13 -10.61
CA ALA A 34 8.66 13.97 -10.06
C ALA A 34 8.83 12.92 -11.17
N ALA A 35 9.77 13.18 -12.08
CA ALA A 35 10.25 12.23 -13.06
C ALA A 35 11.16 11.29 -12.29
N ASP A 36 10.65 10.07 -12.10
CA ASP A 36 11.41 8.88 -11.78
C ASP A 36 12.39 8.99 -10.62
N VAL A 37 11.81 9.19 -9.45
CA VAL A 37 12.28 8.43 -8.30
C VAL A 37 11.89 6.97 -8.59
N VAL A 38 12.75 6.25 -9.31
CA VAL A 38 12.78 4.78 -9.32
C VAL A 38 13.20 4.34 -7.91
N HIS A 39 12.30 4.52 -6.95
CA HIS A 39 12.31 3.78 -5.70
C HIS A 39 11.37 2.62 -5.94
N GLY A 40 11.86 1.39 -5.71
CA GLY A 40 11.09 0.18 -5.89
C GLY A 40 9.67 0.33 -5.36
N ASN A 41 8.71 0.48 -6.27
CA ASN A 41 7.29 0.49 -5.96
C ASN A 41 6.94 -0.93 -5.54
N GLY A 42 7.17 -1.26 -4.27
CA GLY A 42 6.62 -2.46 -3.66
C GLY A 42 5.12 -2.49 -3.96
N LYS A 43 4.60 -3.65 -4.36
CA LYS A 43 3.19 -3.81 -4.71
C LYS A 43 2.40 -3.48 -3.46
N ARG A 44 1.66 -2.38 -3.46
CA ARG A 44 0.78 -2.05 -2.32
C ARG A 44 -0.42 -2.99 -2.33
N ILE A 45 -0.54 -3.84 -1.32
CA ILE A 45 -1.65 -4.78 -1.17
C ILE A 45 -2.71 -4.15 -0.30
N GLU A 46 -3.94 -4.08 -0.79
CA GLU A 46 -5.04 -3.46 -0.06
C GLU A 46 -6.26 -4.39 0.02
N ALA A 47 -6.94 -4.36 1.16
CA ALA A 47 -8.27 -4.91 1.31
C ALA A 47 -9.15 -3.92 2.06
N LYS A 48 -10.34 -3.65 1.54
CA LYS A 48 -11.31 -2.72 2.12
C LYS A 48 -12.46 -3.48 2.74
N TRP A 49 -12.90 -3.02 3.91
CA TRP A 49 -14.13 -3.50 4.55
C TRP A 49 -15.06 -2.30 4.75
N GLU A 50 -15.89 -2.05 3.74
CA GLU A 50 -16.72 -0.84 3.65
C GLU A 50 -17.72 -0.77 4.81
N ALA A 51 -18.37 -1.89 5.16
CA ALA A 51 -19.33 -1.98 6.25
C ALA A 51 -18.74 -1.58 7.63
N ARG A 52 -17.43 -1.72 7.81
CA ARG A 52 -16.71 -1.32 9.04
C ARG A 52 -15.83 -0.08 8.85
N GLN A 53 -15.85 0.51 7.66
CA GLN A 53 -14.99 1.64 7.30
C GLN A 53 -13.51 1.32 7.55
N LEU A 54 -13.04 0.13 7.18
CA LEU A 54 -11.65 -0.27 7.38
C LEU A 54 -10.88 -0.39 6.08
N LEU A 55 -9.61 -0.01 6.13
CA LEU A 55 -8.62 -0.27 5.09
C LEU A 55 -7.47 -1.06 5.70
N ILE A 56 -7.16 -2.21 5.12
CA ILE A 56 -6.00 -3.02 5.49
C ILE A 56 -4.95 -2.86 4.39
N VAL A 57 -3.75 -2.42 4.76
CA VAL A 57 -2.63 -2.23 3.84
C VAL A 57 -1.50 -3.18 4.19
N GLY A 58 -1.21 -4.11 3.30
CA GLY A 58 -0.11 -5.06 3.40
C GLY A 58 1.21 -4.48 2.90
N ASP A 59 2.29 -4.86 3.57
CA ASP A 59 3.66 -4.53 3.21
C ASP A 59 4.40 -5.79 2.73
N ASP A 60 4.86 -5.76 1.47
CA ASP A 60 5.56 -6.85 0.80
C ASP A 60 7.01 -7.04 1.27
N ARG A 61 7.56 -6.10 2.06
CA ARG A 61 8.93 -6.15 2.59
C ARG A 61 9.00 -6.48 4.07
N THR A 62 7.97 -6.14 4.84
CA THR A 62 7.95 -6.35 6.29
C THR A 62 7.03 -7.47 6.75
N GLY A 63 6.10 -7.91 5.88
CA GLY A 63 5.12 -8.93 6.24
C GLY A 63 4.08 -8.43 7.25
N ILE A 64 4.04 -7.14 7.56
CA ILE A 64 3.04 -6.52 8.43
C ILE A 64 1.89 -6.04 7.56
N ALA A 65 0.65 -6.27 7.99
CA ALA A 65 -0.51 -5.59 7.42
C ALA A 65 -1.07 -4.61 8.44
N ARG A 66 -1.16 -3.33 8.08
CA ARG A 66 -1.66 -2.25 8.94
C ARG A 66 -3.14 -2.04 8.70
N ILE A 67 -3.89 -1.82 9.77
CA ILE A 67 -5.34 -1.59 9.71
C ILE A 67 -5.64 -0.15 10.04
N PHE A 68 -6.39 0.50 9.16
CA PHE A 68 -6.80 1.87 9.29
C PHE A 68 -8.33 1.96 9.40
N HIS A 69 -8.82 2.80 10.29
CA HIS A 69 -10.22 3.22 10.27
C HIS A 69 -10.36 4.46 9.36
N THR A 70 -11.38 4.48 8.51
CA THR A 70 -11.52 5.41 7.38
C THR A 70 -12.73 6.33 7.46
N ARG A 71 -13.47 6.32 8.59
CA ARG A 71 -14.63 7.22 8.80
C ARG A 71 -14.28 8.71 8.65
N ALA A 72 -13.04 9.08 8.98
CA ALA A 72 -12.50 10.43 8.87
C ALA A 72 -11.12 10.35 8.20
N ALA A 73 -10.17 11.20 8.61
CA ALA A 73 -8.78 11.00 8.25
C ALA A 73 -8.32 9.58 8.65
N PRO A 74 -7.67 8.80 7.76
CA PRO A 74 -7.25 7.44 8.06
C PRO A 74 -6.37 7.38 9.31
N SER A 75 -6.82 6.60 10.31
CA SER A 75 -6.09 6.42 11.57
C SER A 75 -5.70 4.96 11.76
N LEU A 76 -4.43 4.70 12.11
CA LEU A 76 -3.94 3.36 12.41
C LEU A 76 -4.59 2.85 13.70
N ILE A 77 -5.28 1.70 13.63
CA ILE A 77 -5.99 1.11 14.77
C ILE A 77 -5.49 -0.29 15.14
N GLY A 78 -4.60 -0.88 14.34
CA GLY A 78 -4.07 -2.21 14.61
C GLY A 78 -3.12 -2.69 13.52
N GLU A 79 -2.51 -3.84 13.79
CA GLU A 79 -1.61 -4.51 12.86
C GLU A 79 -1.83 -6.02 12.90
N LEU A 80 -1.88 -6.65 11.74
CA LEU A 80 -1.83 -8.10 11.61
C LEU A 80 -0.36 -8.52 11.56
N ARG A 81 0.09 -9.25 12.57
CA ARG A 81 1.46 -9.78 12.67
C ARG A 81 1.44 -11.30 12.73
N ALA A 82 2.40 -11.95 12.09
CA ALA A 82 2.56 -13.40 12.18
C ALA A 82 4.05 -13.74 12.31
N PRO A 83 4.43 -14.65 13.22
CA PRO A 83 5.81 -15.09 13.34
C PRO A 83 6.34 -15.62 12.01
N GLY A 84 7.51 -15.13 11.59
CA GLY A 84 8.19 -15.58 10.38
C GLY A 84 7.56 -15.12 9.05
N ARG A 85 6.46 -14.35 9.04
CA ARG A 85 5.92 -13.80 7.79
C ARG A 85 6.76 -12.60 7.34
N LYS A 86 7.44 -12.74 6.20
CA LYS A 86 8.36 -11.72 5.66
C LYS A 86 7.72 -10.78 4.65
N ALA A 87 6.66 -11.23 3.99
CA ALA A 87 5.94 -10.46 2.98
C ALA A 87 4.43 -10.68 3.11
N VAL A 88 3.66 -9.63 2.85
CA VAL A 88 2.24 -9.75 2.50
C VAL A 88 2.15 -9.75 0.97
N ARG A 89 1.48 -10.74 0.39
CA ARG A 89 1.31 -10.86 -1.07
C ARG A 89 -0.13 -10.62 -1.52
N ASP A 90 -1.08 -10.96 -0.67
CA ASP A 90 -2.50 -10.71 -0.90
C ASP A 90 -3.30 -10.71 0.43
N ILE A 91 -4.46 -10.07 0.47
CA ILE A 91 -5.36 -10.01 1.63
C ILE A 91 -6.81 -10.20 1.20
N ARG A 92 -7.55 -11.08 1.89
CA ARG A 92 -9.00 -11.25 1.72
C ARG A 92 -9.73 -11.20 3.05
N ILE A 93 -10.90 -10.58 3.04
CA ILE A 93 -11.74 -10.39 4.23
C ILE A 93 -12.97 -11.28 4.07
N ASP A 94 -13.16 -12.20 5.01
CA ASP A 94 -14.44 -12.91 5.18
C ASP A 94 -15.25 -12.11 6.21
N GLU A 95 -16.07 -11.20 5.70
CA GLU A 95 -16.88 -10.30 6.53
C GLU A 95 -17.91 -11.07 7.37
N ALA A 96 -18.52 -12.10 6.77
CA ALA A 96 -19.57 -12.91 7.39
C ALA A 96 -19.06 -13.65 8.63
N ARG A 97 -17.79 -14.09 8.61
CA ARG A 97 -17.16 -14.81 9.72
C ARG A 97 -16.22 -13.97 10.57
N GLY A 98 -16.01 -12.70 10.22
CA GLY A 98 -15.05 -11.84 10.90
C GLY A 98 -13.64 -12.40 10.86
N ARG A 99 -13.18 -12.82 9.66
CA ARG A 99 -11.84 -13.37 9.44
C ARG A 99 -11.09 -12.57 8.40
N ILE A 100 -9.77 -12.48 8.58
CA ILE A 100 -8.88 -11.90 7.59
C ILE A 100 -7.86 -12.95 7.19
N TRP A 101 -7.80 -13.23 5.89
CA TRP A 101 -6.87 -14.14 5.28
C TRP A 101 -5.75 -13.35 4.64
N VAL A 102 -4.51 -13.69 4.96
CA VAL A 102 -3.32 -13.04 4.43
C VAL A 102 -2.46 -14.08 3.73
N LEU A 103 -2.24 -13.91 2.43
CA LEU A 103 -1.25 -14.68 1.69
C LEU A 103 0.14 -14.11 1.97
N GLY A 104 1.05 -14.95 2.47
CA GLY A 104 2.46 -14.60 2.62
C GLY A 104 3.37 -15.41 1.73
N GLU A 105 4.68 -15.24 1.92
CA GLU A 105 5.74 -15.92 1.15
C GLU A 105 5.78 -17.44 1.39
N ALA A 106 5.42 -17.91 2.60
CA ALA A 106 5.57 -19.31 3.00
C ALA A 106 4.25 -20.03 3.37
N ALA A 107 3.20 -19.27 3.66
CA ALA A 107 1.94 -19.80 4.19
C ALA A 107 0.79 -18.84 3.96
N VAL A 108 -0.43 -19.33 4.21
CA VAL A 108 -1.62 -18.51 4.36
C VAL A 108 -1.89 -18.32 5.84
N TYR A 109 -2.14 -17.09 6.26
CA TYR A 109 -2.32 -16.72 7.66
C TYR A 109 -3.75 -16.28 7.90
N LEU A 110 -4.40 -16.90 8.87
CA LEU A 110 -5.75 -16.57 9.29
C LEU A 110 -5.70 -15.70 10.56
N HIS A 111 -6.36 -14.55 10.51
CA HIS A 111 -6.48 -13.61 11.61
C HIS A 111 -7.94 -13.44 12.05
N ASP A 112 -8.13 -13.21 13.33
CA ASP A 112 -9.40 -12.74 13.88
C ASP A 112 -9.57 -11.25 13.57
N ALA A 113 -10.70 -10.87 12.98
CA ALA A 113 -10.91 -9.50 12.53
C ALA A 113 -11.47 -8.55 13.62
N ARG A 114 -11.69 -9.06 14.84
CA ARG A 114 -12.09 -8.27 16.01
C ARG A 114 -10.89 -7.96 16.90
N SER A 115 -10.03 -8.95 17.14
CA SER A 115 -8.84 -8.79 17.99
C SER A 115 -7.54 -8.58 17.21
N TRP A 116 -7.55 -8.74 15.88
CA TRP A 116 -6.36 -8.64 15.01
C TRP A 116 -5.31 -9.73 15.26
N THR A 117 -5.66 -10.75 16.02
CA THR A 117 -4.72 -11.81 16.43
C THR A 117 -4.64 -12.91 15.39
N LEU A 118 -3.43 -13.45 15.22
CA LEU A 118 -3.22 -14.67 14.44
C LEU A 118 -3.97 -15.85 15.06
N ILE A 119 -4.87 -16.46 14.29
CA ILE A 119 -5.55 -17.71 14.64
C ILE A 119 -4.70 -18.90 14.18
N ARG A 120 -4.19 -18.86 12.95
CA ARG A 120 -3.45 -19.99 12.36
C ARG A 120 -2.50 -19.56 11.25
N SER A 121 -1.36 -20.25 11.17
CA SER A 121 -0.50 -20.31 9.98
C SER A 121 -0.76 -21.64 9.27
N ILE A 122 -1.08 -21.60 7.99
CA ILE A 122 -1.50 -22.74 7.19
C ILE A 122 -0.46 -22.94 6.07
N PRO A 123 0.40 -23.97 6.16
CA PRO A 123 1.33 -24.30 5.09
C PRO A 123 0.58 -24.57 3.78
N ALA A 124 1.00 -23.92 2.70
CA ALA A 124 0.33 -23.99 1.40
C ALA A 124 1.36 -23.92 0.25
N PRO A 125 1.03 -24.40 -0.97
CA PRO A 125 1.95 -24.36 -2.12
C PRO A 125 2.09 -22.95 -2.72
N VAL A 126 2.51 -21.98 -1.91
CA VAL A 126 2.47 -20.55 -2.23
C VAL A 126 3.43 -20.11 -3.35
N ALA A 127 4.42 -20.94 -3.70
CA ALA A 127 5.37 -20.63 -4.77
C ALA A 127 4.71 -20.52 -6.16
N ALA A 128 3.61 -21.25 -6.40
CA ALA A 128 2.85 -21.21 -7.66
C ALA A 128 1.59 -20.33 -7.56
N VAL A 129 1.42 -19.60 -6.47
CA VAL A 129 0.20 -18.85 -6.15
C VAL A 129 0.48 -17.38 -6.28
N GLU A 130 -0.33 -16.66 -7.07
CA GLU A 130 -0.26 -15.21 -7.21
C GLU A 130 -1.37 -14.50 -6.44
N ARG A 131 -2.51 -15.16 -6.24
CA ARG A 131 -3.69 -14.56 -5.61
C ARG A 131 -4.38 -15.50 -4.65
N LEU A 132 -5.02 -14.89 -3.67
CA LEU A 132 -5.90 -15.53 -2.70
C LEU A 132 -7.32 -15.04 -2.95
N GLU A 133 -8.30 -15.92 -3.06
CA GLU A 133 -9.71 -15.56 -3.15
C GLU A 133 -10.55 -16.33 -2.15
N LEU A 134 -11.78 -15.90 -1.93
CA LEU A 134 -12.77 -16.61 -1.14
C LEU A 134 -13.88 -17.05 -2.09
N ASP A 135 -14.27 -18.32 -2.02
CA ASP A 135 -15.43 -18.78 -2.77
C ASP A 135 -16.76 -18.29 -2.16
N GLY A 136 -17.88 -18.62 -2.79
CA GLY A 136 -19.20 -18.23 -2.30
C GLY A 136 -19.56 -18.74 -0.90
N ALA A 137 -18.85 -19.77 -0.41
CA ALA A 137 -18.99 -20.24 0.96
C ALA A 137 -17.99 -19.57 1.91
N GLY A 138 -17.09 -18.72 1.43
CA GLY A 138 -16.02 -18.07 2.19
C GLY A 138 -14.80 -18.97 2.44
N ALA A 139 -14.68 -20.09 1.73
CA ALA A 139 -13.49 -20.93 1.82
C ALA A 139 -12.36 -20.35 0.95
N PRO A 140 -11.10 -20.33 1.44
CA PRO A 140 -10.00 -19.77 0.67
C PRO A 140 -9.58 -20.64 -0.50
N GLN A 141 -9.38 -20.00 -1.65
CA GLN A 141 -8.82 -20.58 -2.85
C GLN A 141 -7.50 -19.87 -3.20
N LEU A 142 -6.51 -20.65 -3.60
CA LEU A 142 -5.21 -20.16 -4.03
C LEU A 142 -5.12 -20.29 -5.53
N LEU A 143 -4.88 -19.17 -6.21
CA LEU A 143 -4.91 -19.08 -7.66
C LEU A 143 -3.53 -18.77 -8.20
N ALA A 144 -3.19 -19.42 -9.31
CA ALA A 144 -2.04 -19.06 -10.12
C ALA A 144 -2.32 -17.76 -10.89
N GLU A 145 -1.29 -17.29 -11.62
CA GLU A 145 -1.36 -16.09 -12.45
C GLU A 145 -2.47 -16.17 -13.51
N ASP A 146 -2.63 -17.34 -14.13
CA ASP A 146 -3.64 -17.62 -15.15
C ASP A 146 -5.08 -17.75 -14.60
N GLY A 147 -5.24 -17.64 -13.27
CA GLY A 147 -6.52 -17.82 -12.59
C GLY A 147 -6.93 -19.27 -12.33
N SER A 148 -6.10 -20.25 -12.66
CA SER A 148 -6.34 -21.63 -12.27
C SER A 148 -6.21 -21.81 -10.75
N VAL A 149 -7.05 -22.66 -10.16
CA VAL A 149 -6.99 -22.96 -8.72
C VAL A 149 -5.89 -23.98 -8.47
N VAL A 150 -4.87 -23.57 -7.73
CA VAL A 150 -3.72 -24.40 -7.32
C VAL A 150 -4.07 -25.23 -6.09
N ALA A 151 -4.77 -24.61 -5.13
CA ALA A 151 -5.16 -25.29 -3.90
C ALA A 151 -6.40 -24.65 -3.28
N ARG A 152 -7.12 -25.44 -2.49
CA ARG A 152 -8.22 -25.00 -1.64
C ARG A 152 -7.88 -25.25 -0.19
N ILE A 153 -8.21 -24.30 0.67
CA ILE A 153 -8.11 -24.46 2.12
C ILE A 153 -9.52 -24.76 2.60
N ASN A 154 -9.71 -25.83 3.37
CA ASN A 154 -11.01 -26.19 3.93
C ASN A 154 -11.06 -25.83 5.42
N PRO A 155 -11.72 -24.72 5.82
CA PRO A 155 -11.82 -24.34 7.21
C PRO A 155 -12.64 -25.33 8.06
N ALA A 156 -13.62 -26.01 7.45
CA ALA A 156 -14.49 -26.97 8.14
C ALA A 156 -13.78 -28.30 8.44
N ALA A 157 -12.81 -28.69 7.60
CA ALA A 157 -11.98 -29.87 7.80
C ALA A 157 -10.68 -29.57 8.57
N GLY A 158 -10.69 -28.59 9.48
CA GLY A 158 -9.53 -28.26 10.31
C GLY A 158 -8.39 -27.55 9.56
N PHE A 159 -8.71 -26.79 8.50
CA PHE A 159 -7.75 -26.06 7.65
C PHE A 159 -6.85 -26.95 6.80
N GLY A 160 -7.33 -28.13 6.42
CA GLY A 160 -6.66 -28.98 5.43
C GLY A 160 -6.48 -28.26 4.10
N VAL A 161 -5.33 -28.48 3.45
CA VAL A 161 -5.02 -27.93 2.12
C VAL A 161 -5.15 -29.03 1.08
N GLU A 162 -6.13 -28.89 0.20
CA GLU A 162 -6.31 -29.76 -0.96
C GLU A 162 -5.56 -29.15 -2.15
N ARG A 163 -4.51 -29.83 -2.62
CA ARG A 163 -3.79 -29.42 -3.83
C ARG A 163 -4.50 -30.00 -5.05
N LEU A 164 -4.77 -29.15 -6.02
CA LEU A 164 -5.30 -29.60 -7.30
C LEU A 164 -4.10 -29.88 -8.21
N ARG A 165 -4.00 -31.12 -8.73
CA ARG A 165 -3.01 -31.42 -9.77
C ARG A 165 -3.37 -30.58 -10.99
N LEU A 166 -2.46 -29.68 -11.37
CA LEU A 166 -2.43 -29.17 -12.74
C LEU A 166 -2.19 -30.38 -13.64
N ALA A 167 -3.14 -30.69 -14.51
CA ALA A 167 -2.99 -31.79 -15.45
C ALA A 167 -1.86 -31.43 -16.43
N GLY A 168 -0.72 -32.13 -16.32
CA GLY A 168 0.27 -32.32 -17.36
C GLY A 168 1.03 -31.08 -17.86
N GLY A 169 2.30 -31.00 -17.51
CA GLY A 169 3.35 -30.31 -18.25
C GLY A 169 4.60 -31.17 -18.20
#